data_AF-A0A8H3QIS9-F1
#
_entry.id   AF-A0A8H3QIS9-F1
#
_cell.length_a   1.000
_cell.length_b   1.000
_cell.length_c   1.000
_cell.angle_alpha   90.00
_cell.angle_beta   90.00
_cell.angle_gamma   90.00
#
_symmetry.space_group_name_H-M   'P 1'
#
loop_
_entity.id
_entity.type
_entity.pdbx_description
1 polymer ?
#
loop_
_entity_poly.entity_id
_entity_poly.type
_entity_poly.pdbx_seq_one_letter_code
_entity_poly.pdbx_strand_id
1 'polypeptide(L)'
;MTNKKVSVRQRTSYSIEEKLIVVKYAQINRRNAAARHFNLNALMIKRWIKKSDDWEKENKKKKHIGSGRKAFYSKVEDKLYKWIIEQRKKGLAVNYTMVKLQMHKILNEPTI
;
A
#
# COMPACT_ATOMS: atom_id res chain seq x y z
N MET A 1 11.35 40.48 -21.62
CA MET A 1 10.67 39.45 -20.81
C MET A 1 11.27 38.09 -21.17
N THR A 2 12.11 37.51 -20.31
CA THR A 2 12.74 36.21 -20.59
C THR A 2 11.71 35.09 -20.41
N ASN A 3 11.39 34.38 -21.50
CA ASN A 3 10.55 33.19 -21.49
C ASN A 3 11.25 32.10 -20.66
N LYS A 4 10.94 32.02 -19.36
CA LYS A 4 11.42 30.95 -18.49
C LYS A 4 10.70 29.68 -18.95
N LYS A 5 11.38 28.83 -19.71
CA LYS A 5 10.88 27.49 -20.06
C LYS A 5 10.46 26.79 -18.76
N VAL A 6 9.16 26.57 -18.59
CA VAL A 6 8.62 25.81 -17.45
C VAL A 6 9.08 24.37 -17.64
N SER A 7 10.12 23.96 -16.91
CA SER A 7 10.56 22.57 -16.92
C SER A 7 9.42 21.69 -16.42
N VAL A 8 8.98 20.72 -17.23
CA VAL A 8 7.96 19.75 -16.82
C VAL A 8 8.51 18.95 -15.65
N ARG A 9 7.89 19.09 -14.48
CA ARG A 9 8.29 18.32 -13.29
C ARG A 9 8.03 16.83 -13.55
N GLN A 10 9.09 16.02 -13.56
CA GLN A 10 8.95 14.57 -13.72
C GLN A 10 8.13 13.97 -12.57
N ARG A 11 7.19 13.08 -12.93
CA ARG A 11 6.29 12.44 -11.97
C ARG A 11 7.06 11.35 -11.22
N THR A 12 7.24 11.54 -9.91
CA THR A 12 7.92 10.60 -9.02
C THR A 12 6.93 9.75 -8.23
N SER A 13 7.28 8.49 -7.98
CA SER A 13 6.52 7.57 -7.12
C SER A 13 7.18 7.48 -5.74
N TYR A 14 6.39 7.67 -4.69
CA TYR A 14 6.86 7.64 -3.30
C TYR A 14 6.27 6.43 -2.58
N SER A 15 7.08 5.77 -1.76
CA SER A 15 6.66 4.78 -0.77
C SER A 15 5.77 5.40 0.31
N ILE A 16 5.01 4.57 1.00
CA ILE A 16 4.20 5.03 2.14
C ILE A 16 5.10 5.56 3.25
N GLU A 17 6.23 4.91 3.50
CA GLU A 17 7.22 5.33 4.49
C GLU A 17 7.75 6.74 4.24
N GLU A 18 8.19 7.04 3.01
CA GLU A 18 8.63 8.39 2.62
C GLU A 18 7.53 9.42 2.82
N LYS A 19 6.29 9.09 2.43
CA LYS A 19 5.15 10.01 2.62
C LYS A 19 4.86 10.25 4.10
N LEU A 20 4.97 9.22 4.96
CA LEU A 20 4.75 9.34 6.39
C LEU A 20 5.82 10.22 7.05
N ILE A 21 7.08 10.14 6.63
CA ILE A 21 8.15 11.04 7.10
C ILE A 21 7.79 12.50 6.79
N VAL A 22 7.36 12.77 5.56
CA VAL A 22 6.94 14.12 5.13
C VAL A 22 5.71 14.61 5.92
N VAL A 23 4.73 13.73 6.16
CA VAL A 23 3.53 14.05 6.95
C VAL A 23 3.89 14.40 8.39
N LYS A 24 4.72 13.59 9.06
CA LYS A 24 5.18 13.87 10.43
C LYS A 24 5.90 15.20 10.53
N TYR A 25 6.81 15.48 9.59
CA TYR A 25 7.50 16.77 9.54
C TYR A 25 6.52 17.93 9.32
N ALA A 26 5.52 17.75 8.45
CA ALA A 26 4.52 18.78 8.16
C ALA A 26 3.55 19.05 9.33
N GLN A 27 3.27 18.04 10.16
CA GLN A 27 2.49 18.21 11.39
C GLN A 27 3.23 19.07 12.42
N ILE A 28 4.56 18.92 12.53
CA ILE A 28 5.41 19.69 13.44
C ILE A 28 5.68 21.11 12.90
N ASN A 29 6.13 21.23 11.65
CA ASN A 29 6.69 22.48 11.09
C ASN A 29 5.72 23.24 10.17
N ARG A 30 4.48 22.76 10.05
CA ARG A 30 3.47 23.18 9.06
C ARG A 30 3.79 22.79 7.61
N ARG A 31 2.72 22.70 6.82
CA ARG A 31 2.71 22.25 5.42
C ARG A 31 3.65 23.04 4.49
N ASN A 32 3.71 24.36 4.60
CA ASN A 32 4.53 25.17 3.69
C ASN A 32 6.03 25.02 3.97
N ALA A 33 6.43 24.85 5.25
CA ALA A 33 7.82 24.57 5.60
C ALA A 33 8.23 23.19 5.08
N ALA A 34 7.37 22.17 5.22
CA ALA A 34 7.60 20.84 4.66
C ALA A 34 7.75 20.86 3.13
N ALA A 35 6.91 21.64 2.43
CA ALA A 35 7.02 21.80 0.98
C ALA A 35 8.37 22.34 0.54
N ARG A 36 8.92 23.33 1.27
CA ARG A 36 10.25 23.88 1.03
C ARG A 36 11.35 22.87 1.38
N HIS A 37 11.27 22.24 2.56
CA HIS A 37 12.25 21.28 3.05
C HIS A 37 12.43 20.08 2.12
N PHE A 38 11.33 19.49 1.63
CA PHE A 38 11.37 18.32 0.76
C PHE A 38 11.29 18.66 -0.74
N ASN A 39 11.27 19.95 -1.10
CA ASN A 39 11.06 20.43 -2.47
C ASN A 39 9.80 19.80 -3.13
N LEU A 40 8.70 19.70 -2.38
CA LEU A 40 7.45 19.07 -2.80
C LEU A 40 6.35 20.10 -3.02
N ASN A 41 5.36 19.75 -3.85
CA ASN A 41 4.18 20.59 -3.98
C ASN A 41 3.36 20.52 -2.68
N ALA A 42 3.07 21.68 -2.11
CA ALA A 42 2.34 21.80 -0.86
C ALA A 42 0.90 21.23 -0.94
N LEU A 43 0.28 21.18 -2.13
CA LEU A 43 -1.00 20.50 -2.36
C LEU A 43 -0.87 18.97 -2.28
N MET A 44 0.27 18.43 -2.71
CA MET A 44 0.54 16.99 -2.62
C MET A 44 0.66 16.57 -1.16
N ILE A 45 1.39 17.36 -0.35
CA ILE A 45 1.50 17.15 1.09
C ILE A 45 0.12 17.22 1.76
N LYS A 46 -0.74 18.17 1.39
CA LYS A 46 -2.12 18.24 1.91
C LYS A 46 -2.89 16.95 1.63
N ARG A 47 -2.79 16.41 0.42
CA ARG A 47 -3.44 15.13 0.05
C ARG A 47 -2.88 13.95 0.85
N TRP A 48 -1.58 13.97 1.14
CA TRP A 48 -0.94 12.93 1.93
C TRP A 48 -1.36 12.97 3.40
N ILE A 49 -1.44 14.16 4.00
CA ILE A 49 -1.96 14.34 5.37
C ILE A 49 -3.40 13.81 5.46
N LYS A 50 -4.27 14.09 4.47
CA LYS A 50 -5.65 13.59 4.50
C LYS A 50 -5.74 12.06 4.44
N LYS A 51 -4.75 11.39 3.84
CA LYS A 51 -4.75 9.94 3.61
C LYS A 51 -3.86 9.18 4.60
N SER A 52 -3.11 9.87 5.47
CA SER A 52 -2.12 9.23 6.35
C SER A 52 -2.75 8.27 7.36
N ASP A 53 -3.98 8.52 7.77
CA ASP A 53 -4.69 7.71 8.75
C ASP A 53 -4.93 6.27 8.22
N ASP A 54 -5.14 6.14 6.91
CA ASP A 54 -5.28 4.83 6.24
C ASP A 54 -3.93 4.10 6.09
N TRP A 55 -2.81 4.80 6.22
CA TRP A 55 -1.48 4.27 5.88
C TRP A 55 -0.80 3.56 7.04
N GLU A 56 -1.13 3.90 8.28
CA GLU A 56 -0.48 3.30 9.46
C GLU A 56 -0.78 1.79 9.58
N LYS A 57 -1.93 1.36 9.06
CA LYS A 57 -2.35 -0.06 9.06
C LYS A 57 -1.71 -0.89 7.95
N GLU A 58 -1.01 -0.25 7.01
CA GLU A 58 -0.53 -0.87 5.77
C GLU A 58 0.98 -1.13 5.77
N ASN A 59 1.43 -1.98 4.84
CA ASN A 59 2.85 -2.25 4.67
C ASN A 59 3.58 -0.98 4.16
N LYS A 60 4.44 -0.42 5.01
CA LYS A 60 5.20 0.82 4.80
C LYS A 60 6.05 0.83 3.52
N LYS A 61 6.48 -0.33 3.03
CA LYS A 61 7.30 -0.45 1.80
C LYS A 61 6.48 -0.31 0.50
N LYS A 62 5.14 -0.43 0.55
CA LYS A 62 4.30 -0.29 -0.65
C LYS A 62 4.32 1.16 -1.14
N LYS A 63 4.27 1.37 -2.46
CA LYS A 63 4.13 2.70 -3.09
C LYS A 63 2.67 3.11 -3.35
N HIS A 64 1.79 2.12 -3.48
CA HIS A 64 0.37 2.30 -3.74
C HIS A 64 -0.49 1.52 -2.75
N ILE A 65 -1.58 2.14 -2.31
CA ILE A 65 -2.58 1.57 -1.41
C ILE A 65 -3.90 1.45 -2.18
N GLY A 66 -4.54 0.29 -2.07
CA GLY A 66 -5.77 -0.02 -2.81
C GLY A 66 -5.56 -0.18 -4.32
N SER A 67 -4.32 -0.44 -4.76
CA SER A 67 -4.02 -0.77 -6.16
C SER A 67 -4.09 -2.28 -6.36
N GLY A 68 -4.50 -2.69 -7.56
CA GLY A 68 -4.63 -4.10 -7.95
C GLY A 68 -6.08 -4.56 -8.07
N ARG A 69 -6.25 -5.81 -8.50
CA ARG A 69 -7.55 -6.47 -8.61
C ARG A 69 -8.05 -6.85 -7.22
N LYS A 70 -9.32 -6.55 -6.94
CA LYS A 70 -9.96 -6.99 -5.70
C LYS A 70 -10.14 -8.51 -5.73
N ALA A 71 -10.08 -9.13 -4.56
CA ALA A 71 -10.36 -10.54 -4.37
C ALA A 71 -11.76 -10.88 -4.91
N PHE A 72 -11.91 -12.03 -5.58
CA PHE A 72 -13.22 -12.51 -6.00
C PHE A 72 -13.99 -13.11 -4.83
N TYR A 73 -13.27 -13.86 -4.00
CA TYR A 73 -13.85 -14.58 -2.87
C TYR A 73 -13.16 -14.16 -1.59
N SER A 74 -13.31 -12.89 -1.19
CA SER A 74 -12.59 -12.28 -0.06
C SER A 74 -12.50 -13.19 1.18
N LYS A 75 -13.64 -13.71 1.67
CA LYS A 75 -13.67 -14.56 2.87
C LYS A 75 -12.94 -15.91 2.69
N VAL A 76 -12.99 -16.46 1.49
CA VAL A 76 -12.41 -17.76 1.15
C VAL A 76 -10.90 -17.61 0.93
N GLU A 77 -10.48 -16.58 0.21
CA GLU A 77 -9.08 -16.23 -0.02
C GLU A 77 -8.36 -15.93 1.30
N ASP A 78 -9.02 -15.28 2.27
CA ASP A 78 -8.49 -15.06 3.61
C ASP A 78 -8.25 -16.37 4.39
N LYS A 79 -9.19 -17.32 4.32
CA LYS A 79 -9.01 -18.66 4.92
C LYS A 79 -7.86 -19.40 4.26
N LEU A 80 -7.78 -19.36 2.93
CA LEU A 80 -6.70 -19.98 2.16
C LEU A 80 -5.34 -19.37 2.52
N TYR A 81 -5.26 -18.04 2.65
CA TYR A 81 -4.03 -17.34 3.03
C TYR A 81 -3.52 -17.77 4.41
N LYS A 82 -4.41 -17.88 5.41
CA LYS A 82 -4.06 -18.39 6.75
C LYS A 82 -3.49 -19.80 6.68
N TRP A 83 -4.15 -20.68 5.92
CA TRP A 83 -3.67 -22.04 5.70
C TRP A 83 -2.27 -22.09 5.06
N ILE A 84 -2.00 -21.26 4.03
CA ILE A 84 -0.66 -21.19 3.40
C ILE A 84 0.41 -20.78 4.40
N ILE A 85 0.13 -19.78 5.25
CA ILE A 85 1.08 -19.34 6.29
C ILE A 85 1.37 -20.50 7.26
N GLU A 86 0.36 -21.24 7.70
CA GLU A 86 0.52 -22.37 8.61
C GLU A 86 1.39 -23.48 7.99
N GLN A 87 1.18 -23.82 6.72
CA GLN A 87 2.01 -24.82 6.04
C GLN A 87 3.48 -24.37 5.94
N ARG A 88 3.70 -23.10 5.61
CA ARG A 88 5.07 -22.54 5.53
C ARG A 88 5.75 -22.48 6.89
N LYS A 89 5.01 -22.17 7.96
CA LYS A 89 5.54 -22.23 9.33
C LYS A 89 5.96 -23.65 9.74
N LYS A 90 5.28 -24.67 9.21
CA LYS A 90 5.66 -26.09 9.39
C LYS A 90 6.85 -26.52 8.52
N GLY A 91 7.44 -25.61 7.73
CA GLY A 91 8.54 -25.91 6.81
C GLY A 91 8.11 -26.63 5.53
N LEU A 92 6.81 -26.73 5.26
CA LEU A 92 6.30 -27.39 4.05
C LEU A 92 6.30 -26.42 2.86
N ALA A 93 6.84 -26.88 1.73
CA ALA A 93 6.74 -26.17 0.48
C ALA A 93 5.30 -26.20 -0.05
N VAL A 94 4.72 -25.03 -0.28
CA VAL A 94 3.35 -24.90 -0.79
C VAL A 94 3.40 -24.67 -2.30
N ASN A 95 2.96 -25.67 -3.07
CA ASN A 95 2.90 -25.61 -4.53
C ASN A 95 1.54 -25.11 -5.03
N TYR A 96 1.48 -24.65 -6.28
CA TYR A 96 0.26 -24.12 -6.91
C TYR A 96 -0.90 -25.13 -6.91
N THR A 97 -0.62 -26.40 -7.22
CA THR A 97 -1.61 -27.48 -7.24
C THR A 97 -2.28 -27.67 -5.88
N MET A 98 -1.50 -27.61 -4.80
CA MET A 98 -2.01 -27.72 -3.43
C MET A 98 -2.92 -26.54 -3.09
N VAL A 99 -2.53 -25.32 -3.46
CA VAL A 99 -3.34 -24.11 -3.25
C VAL A 99 -4.66 -24.22 -4.00
N LYS A 100 -4.63 -24.67 -5.26
CA LYS A 100 -5.85 -24.87 -6.06
C LYS A 100 -6.77 -25.92 -5.44
N LEU A 101 -6.23 -27.07 -5.04
CA LEU A 101 -7.02 -28.13 -4.40
C LEU A 101 -7.64 -27.64 -3.08
N GLN A 102 -6.88 -26.92 -2.27
CA GLN A 102 -7.36 -26.36 -1.02
C GLN A 102 -8.43 -25.29 -1.25
N MET A 103 -8.32 -24.47 -2.30
CA MET A 103 -9.35 -23.51 -2.68
C MET A 103 -10.67 -24.21 -3.02
N HIS A 104 -10.63 -25.27 -3.84
CA HIS A 104 -11.82 -26.07 -4.15
C HIS A 104 -12.42 -26.71 -2.89
N LYS A 105 -11.57 -27.22 -1.99
CA LYS A 105 -12.02 -27.78 -0.72
C LYS A 105 -12.78 -26.75 0.13
N ILE A 106 -12.23 -25.54 0.31
CA ILE A 106 -12.88 -24.48 1.11
C ILE A 106 -14.18 -24.00 0.44
N LEU A 107 -14.24 -23.97 -0.90
CA LEU A 107 -15.47 -23.60 -1.62
C LEU A 107 -16.58 -24.65 -1.49
N ASN A 108 -16.22 -25.93 -1.41
CA ASN A 108 -17.17 -27.04 -1.30
C ASN A 108 -17.54 -27.37 0.15
N GLU A 109 -16.88 -26.78 1.14
CA GLU A 109 -17.28 -26.93 2.55
C GLU A 109 -18.66 -26.29 2.75
N PRO A 110 -19.67 -27.06 3.23
CA PRO A 110 -20.97 -26.48 3.53
C PRO A 110 -20.79 -25.46 4.64
N THR A 111 -21.21 -24.22 4.39
CA THR A 111 -21.32 -23.21 5.44
C THR A 111 -22.39 -23.66 6.41
N ILE A 112 -21.97 -24.20 7.56
CA ILE A 112 -22.82 -24.49 8.72
C ILE A 112 -23.51 -23.21 9.17
#